data_AF-M0HBN2-F1
#
_entry.id   AF-M0HBN2-F1
#
_cell.length_a   1.000
_cell.length_b   1.000
_cell.length_c   1.000
_cell.angle_alpha   90.00
_cell.angle_beta   90.00
_cell.angle_gamma   90.00
#
_symmetry.space_group_name_H-M   'P 1'
#
loop_
_entity.id
_entity.type
_entity.pdbx_description
1 polymer ?
#
loop_
_entity_poly.entity_id
_entity_poly.type
_entity_poly.pdbx_seq_one_letter_code
_entity_poly.pdbx_strand_id
1 'polypeptide(L)'
;MGEADPSPTRVVADADVLASDLLVGGAARDALDHLRSHSWMTLVASPALLDDAEAVIASLADEELAADWRARVGEWAELVDHPEGDQPALAAAYRGGAMHLLTFDENLQSASAGAALSGRFPVSIREPRAFATLFAPESLYAEVESGEYPGPDRDPRG
;
A
#
# COMPACT_ATOMS: atom_id res chain seq x y z
N MET A 1 6.99 19.49 -3.21
CA MET A 1 5.61 18.99 -3.39
C MET A 1 4.96 19.01 -2.02
N GLY A 2 3.73 19.53 -1.91
CA GLY A 2 2.99 19.57 -0.64
C GLY A 2 2.51 18.17 -0.24
N GLU A 3 2.16 17.99 1.03
CA GLU A 3 1.47 16.79 1.53
C GLU A 3 0.12 16.66 0.80
N ALA A 4 -0.22 15.45 0.34
CA ALA A 4 -1.53 15.18 -0.23
C ALA A 4 -2.59 15.09 0.88
N ASP A 5 -3.82 15.52 0.58
CA ASP A 5 -4.92 15.40 1.55
C ASP A 5 -5.16 13.91 1.90
N PRO A 6 -5.32 13.57 3.20
CA PRO A 6 -5.56 12.20 3.61
C PRO A 6 -6.83 11.61 2.98
N SER A 7 -6.72 10.40 2.43
CA SER A 7 -7.85 9.67 1.84
C SER A 7 -7.86 8.19 2.25
N PRO A 8 -9.04 7.61 2.56
CA PRO A 8 -9.18 6.20 2.87
C PRO A 8 -9.01 5.28 1.64
N THR A 9 -8.99 5.83 0.43
CA THR A 9 -8.73 5.06 -0.81
C THR A 9 -7.26 4.96 -1.17
N ARG A 10 -6.40 5.63 -0.40
CA ARG A 10 -4.96 5.67 -0.60
C ARG A 10 -4.29 4.76 0.42
N VAL A 11 -3.53 3.80 -0.08
CA VAL A 11 -2.96 2.70 0.70
C VAL A 11 -1.48 2.57 0.37
N VAL A 12 -0.65 2.38 1.38
CA VAL A 12 0.75 1.96 1.23
C VAL A 12 0.85 0.48 1.60
N ALA A 13 1.60 -0.28 0.83
CA ALA A 13 2.06 -1.62 1.22
C ALA A 13 3.57 -1.58 1.41
N ASP A 14 4.02 -2.05 2.57
CA ASP A 14 5.42 -2.10 2.95
C ASP A 14 6.18 -3.14 2.09
N ALA A 15 7.51 -3.09 2.13
CA ALA A 15 8.35 -3.88 1.23
C ALA A 15 8.14 -5.39 1.37
N ASP A 16 7.92 -5.86 2.60
CA ASP A 16 7.62 -7.26 2.91
C ASP A 16 6.25 -7.71 2.37
N VAL A 17 5.24 -6.85 2.39
CA VAL A 17 3.90 -7.09 1.82
C VAL A 17 3.98 -7.13 0.30
N LEU A 18 4.71 -6.20 -0.32
CA LEU A 18 4.91 -6.16 -1.77
C LEU A 18 5.64 -7.42 -2.27
N ALA A 19 6.72 -7.82 -1.59
CA ALA A 19 7.44 -9.05 -1.92
C ALA A 19 6.58 -10.30 -1.70
N SER A 20 5.80 -10.33 -0.61
CA SER A 20 4.90 -11.46 -0.31
C SER A 20 3.77 -11.60 -1.33
N ASP A 21 3.16 -10.50 -1.79
CA ASP A 21 2.15 -10.53 -2.85
C ASP A 21 2.69 -11.16 -4.14
N LEU A 22 3.93 -10.85 -4.53
CA LEU A 22 4.57 -11.46 -5.69
C LEU A 22 4.88 -12.94 -5.45
N LEU A 23 5.65 -13.25 -4.40
CA LEU A 23 6.33 -14.53 -4.25
C LEU A 23 5.48 -15.61 -3.58
N VAL A 24 4.56 -15.23 -2.69
CA VAL A 24 3.81 -16.17 -1.84
C VAL A 24 2.31 -16.09 -2.12
N GLY A 25 1.78 -14.88 -2.25
CA GLY A 25 0.36 -14.60 -2.32
C GLY A 25 -0.31 -14.55 -0.97
N GLY A 26 -1.46 -15.24 -0.85
CA GLY A 26 -2.27 -15.24 0.36
C GLY A 26 -2.75 -13.84 0.75
N ALA A 27 -2.70 -13.53 2.03
CA ALA A 27 -3.29 -12.30 2.57
C ALA A 27 -2.71 -11.00 1.97
N ALA A 28 -1.41 -10.95 1.65
CA ALA A 28 -0.80 -9.79 0.99
C ALA A 28 -1.45 -9.55 -0.39
N ARG A 29 -1.62 -10.64 -1.14
CA ARG A 29 -2.20 -10.62 -2.47
C ARG A 29 -3.70 -10.38 -2.45
N ASP A 30 -4.43 -10.99 -1.53
CA ASP A 30 -5.86 -10.75 -1.34
C ASP A 30 -6.12 -9.27 -1.00
N ALA A 31 -5.27 -8.67 -0.16
CA ALA A 31 -5.34 -7.25 0.16
C ALA A 31 -5.06 -6.36 -1.05
N LEU A 32 -3.98 -6.63 -1.81
CA LEU A 32 -3.61 -5.81 -2.98
C LEU A 32 -4.55 -6.01 -4.16
N ASP A 33 -5.19 -7.17 -4.31
CA ASP A 33 -6.21 -7.41 -5.33
C ASP A 33 -7.41 -6.48 -5.15
N HIS A 34 -7.78 -6.12 -3.91
CA HIS A 34 -8.79 -5.08 -3.71
C HIS A 34 -8.39 -3.75 -4.35
N LEU A 35 -7.13 -3.34 -4.26
CA LEU A 35 -6.67 -2.11 -4.89
C LEU A 35 -6.63 -2.27 -6.43
N ARG A 36 -6.16 -3.40 -6.94
CA ARG A 36 -6.06 -3.63 -8.39
C ARG A 36 -7.43 -3.69 -9.07
N SER A 37 -8.42 -4.27 -8.37
CA SER A 37 -9.79 -4.41 -8.87
C SER A 37 -10.59 -3.12 -8.93
N HIS A 38 -10.07 -2.02 -8.37
CA HIS A 38 -10.80 -0.76 -8.24
C HIS A 38 -9.97 0.41 -8.76
N SER A 39 -10.41 1.03 -9.85
CA SER A 39 -9.72 2.19 -10.44
C SER A 39 -9.66 3.42 -9.54
N TRP A 40 -10.57 3.50 -8.57
CA TRP A 40 -10.68 4.56 -7.58
C TRP A 40 -9.80 4.35 -6.33
N MET A 41 -9.12 3.20 -6.24
CA MET A 41 -8.10 2.96 -5.22
C MET A 41 -6.71 3.28 -5.73
N THR A 42 -5.83 3.69 -4.81
CA THR A 42 -4.46 4.09 -5.15
C THR A 42 -3.47 3.36 -4.25
N LEU A 43 -2.56 2.61 -4.86
CA LEU A 43 -1.31 2.22 -4.20
C LEU A 43 -0.37 3.43 -4.23
N VAL A 44 0.07 3.86 -3.06
CA VAL A 44 1.07 4.92 -2.91
C VAL A 44 2.39 4.27 -2.51
N ALA A 45 3.49 4.71 -3.12
CA ALA A 45 4.83 4.24 -2.77
C ALA A 45 5.86 5.35 -2.95
N SER A 46 7.01 5.23 -2.29
CA SER A 46 8.18 6.03 -2.62
C SER A 46 9.17 5.22 -3.46
N PRO A 47 10.05 5.87 -4.24
CA PRO A 47 11.13 5.16 -4.92
C PRO A 47 11.94 4.29 -3.95
N ALA A 48 12.32 4.82 -2.78
CA ALA A 48 13.07 4.08 -1.76
C ALA A 48 12.32 2.83 -1.26
N LEU A 49 10.99 2.91 -1.07
CA LEU A 49 10.18 1.76 -0.69
C LEU A 49 10.17 0.67 -1.78
N LEU A 50 10.04 1.08 -3.04
CA LEU A 50 10.06 0.13 -4.15
C LEU A 50 11.43 -0.49 -4.35
N ASP A 51 12.51 0.26 -4.11
CA ASP A 51 13.88 -0.24 -4.19
C ASP A 51 14.16 -1.25 -3.06
N ASP A 52 13.65 -1.02 -1.84
CA ASP A 52 13.72 -1.99 -0.73
C ASP A 52 12.99 -3.30 -1.07
N ALA A 53 11.79 -3.20 -1.63
CA ALA A 53 11.01 -4.36 -2.06
C ALA A 53 11.67 -5.13 -3.22
N GLU A 54 12.24 -4.42 -4.20
CA GLU A 54 13.00 -5.00 -5.31
C GLU A 54 14.21 -5.79 -4.77
N ALA A 55 14.94 -5.23 -3.81
CA ALA A 55 16.07 -5.91 -3.18
C ALA A 55 15.64 -7.19 -2.44
N VAL A 56 14.50 -7.16 -1.74
CA VAL A 56 13.93 -8.37 -1.10
C VAL A 56 13.59 -9.42 -2.15
N ILE A 57 12.92 -9.04 -3.23
CA ILE A 57 12.53 -9.96 -4.31
C ILE A 57 13.77 -10.57 -4.97
N ALA A 58 14.77 -9.75 -5.33
CA ALA A 58 16.02 -10.22 -5.91
C ALA A 58 16.75 -11.21 -4.99
N SER A 59 16.70 -10.98 -3.67
CA SER A 59 17.33 -11.86 -2.69
C SER A 59 16.63 -13.22 -2.52
N LEU A 60 15.32 -13.28 -2.73
CA LEU A 60 14.49 -14.48 -2.52
C LEU A 60 14.22 -15.25 -3.83
N ALA A 61 14.33 -14.59 -4.98
CA ALA A 61 14.16 -15.14 -6.31
C ALA A 61 15.40 -14.83 -7.17
N ASP A 62 15.30 -13.85 -8.07
CA ASP A 62 16.38 -13.42 -8.96
C ASP A 62 16.23 -11.95 -9.40
N GLU A 63 17.31 -11.39 -9.96
CA GLU A 63 17.38 -9.98 -10.38
C GLU A 63 16.46 -9.66 -11.58
N GLU A 64 16.18 -10.63 -12.45
CA GLU A 64 15.34 -10.42 -13.64
C GLU A 64 13.87 -10.25 -13.21
N LEU A 65 13.37 -11.15 -12.37
CA LEU A 65 12.03 -11.05 -11.80
C LEU A 65 11.86 -9.77 -10.97
N ALA A 66 12.88 -9.38 -10.22
CA ALA A 66 12.86 -8.16 -9.41
C ALA A 66 12.73 -6.91 -10.30
N ALA A 67 13.51 -6.84 -11.38
CA ALA A 67 13.46 -5.72 -12.32
C ALA A 67 12.10 -5.64 -13.06
N ASP A 68 11.56 -6.78 -13.51
CA ASP A 68 10.25 -6.86 -14.15
C ASP A 68 9.14 -6.41 -13.18
N TRP A 69 9.21 -6.88 -11.93
CA TRP A 69 8.30 -6.44 -10.87
C TRP A 69 8.41 -4.94 -10.63
N ARG A 70 9.64 -4.39 -10.53
CA ARG A 70 9.91 -2.97 -10.26
C ARG A 70 9.32 -2.07 -11.34
N ALA A 71 9.44 -2.47 -12.60
CA ALA A 71 8.83 -1.78 -13.73
C ALA A 71 7.29 -1.81 -13.62
N ARG A 72 6.72 -2.99 -13.38
CA ARG A 72 5.26 -3.18 -13.34
C ARG A 72 4.60 -2.44 -12.19
N VAL A 73 5.18 -2.51 -10.98
CA VAL A 73 4.65 -1.81 -9.81
C VAL A 73 4.82 -0.30 -9.92
N GLY A 74 5.90 0.17 -10.56
CA GLY A 74 6.15 1.60 -10.78
C GLY A 74 5.13 2.25 -11.73
N GLU A 75 4.57 1.50 -12.69
CA GLU A 75 3.47 1.98 -13.53
C GLU A 75 2.13 2.02 -12.79
N TRP A 76 1.95 1.17 -11.77
CA TRP A 76 0.70 1.05 -11.03
C TRP A 76 0.63 2.02 -9.84
N ALA A 77 1.74 2.19 -9.11
CA ALA A 77 1.79 3.01 -7.91
C ALA A 77 1.85 4.50 -8.24
N GLU A 78 1.19 5.32 -7.43
CA GLU A 78 1.44 6.76 -7.40
C GLU A 78 2.71 7.02 -6.56
N LEU A 79 3.76 7.52 -7.22
CA LEU A 79 5.05 7.76 -6.58
C LEU A 79 5.10 9.09 -5.83
N VAL A 80 5.59 9.05 -4.60
CA VAL A 80 5.79 10.22 -3.75
C VAL A 80 7.23 10.32 -3.24
N ASP A 81 7.79 11.53 -3.31
CA ASP A 81 9.10 11.82 -2.75
C ASP A 81 9.02 12.11 -1.24
N HIS A 82 10.07 11.74 -0.52
CA HIS A 82 10.26 12.11 0.88
C HIS A 82 11.74 12.34 1.18
N PRO A 83 12.06 13.03 2.29
CA PRO A 83 13.44 13.18 2.74
C PRO A 83 14.15 11.85 2.95
N GLU A 84 15.46 11.81 2.68
CA GLU A 84 16.30 10.66 2.98
C GLU A 84 16.34 10.37 4.50
N GLY A 85 16.39 9.08 4.86
CA GLY A 85 16.52 8.63 6.24
C GLY A 85 15.20 8.42 6.99
N ASP A 86 14.06 8.86 6.43
CA ASP A 86 12.75 8.49 6.93
C ASP A 86 12.43 7.01 6.59
N GLN A 87 11.65 6.34 7.43
CA GLN A 87 11.18 4.98 7.12
C GLN A 87 10.27 5.06 5.86
N PRO A 88 10.59 4.35 4.76
CA PRO A 88 9.98 4.62 3.45
C PRO A 88 8.45 4.47 3.41
N ALA A 89 7.89 3.43 4.02
CA ALA A 89 6.45 3.19 4.01
C ALA A 89 5.66 4.28 4.77
N LEU A 90 6.13 4.67 5.96
CA LEU A 90 5.54 5.73 6.76
C LEU A 90 5.69 7.10 6.08
N ALA A 91 6.85 7.36 5.49
CA ALA A 91 7.09 8.60 4.77
C ALA A 91 6.19 8.71 3.53
N ALA A 92 6.04 7.62 2.78
CA ALA A 92 5.11 7.55 1.66
C ALA A 92 3.66 7.74 2.11
N ALA A 93 3.26 7.12 3.22
CA ALA A 93 1.91 7.26 3.74
C ALA A 93 1.60 8.70 4.16
N TYR A 94 2.54 9.33 4.87
CA TYR A 94 2.40 10.72 5.30
C TYR A 94 2.36 11.68 4.10
N ARG A 95 3.36 11.64 3.23
CA ARG A 95 3.48 12.55 2.08
C ARG A 95 2.39 12.35 1.05
N GLY A 96 1.97 11.10 0.85
CA GLY A 96 0.99 10.71 -0.14
C GLY A 96 -0.44 10.60 0.38
N GLY A 97 -0.73 11.03 1.62
CA GLY A 97 -2.09 11.07 2.14
C GLY A 97 -2.74 9.69 2.29
N ALA A 98 -1.96 8.63 2.48
CA ALA A 98 -2.50 7.29 2.67
C ALA A 98 -3.01 7.11 4.10
N MET A 99 -4.28 6.73 4.24
CA MET A 99 -4.86 6.41 5.55
C MET A 99 -4.66 4.95 5.95
N HIS A 100 -4.07 4.12 5.09
CA HIS A 100 -3.75 2.73 5.36
C HIS A 100 -2.30 2.42 5.04
N LEU A 101 -1.62 1.74 5.96
CA LEU A 101 -0.29 1.15 5.74
C LEU A 101 -0.37 -0.33 6.09
N LEU A 102 -0.05 -1.19 5.11
CA LEU A 102 -0.01 -2.64 5.26
C LEU A 102 1.44 -3.06 5.48
N THR A 103 1.73 -3.77 6.57
CA THR A 103 3.09 -4.25 6.90
C THR A 103 3.01 -5.55 7.67
N PHE A 104 4.02 -6.43 7.58
CA PHE A 104 4.18 -7.54 8.53
C PHE A 104 5.06 -7.19 9.74
N ASP A 105 5.63 -5.98 9.80
CA ASP A 105 6.40 -5.52 10.97
C ASP A 105 5.51 -5.32 12.20
N GLU A 106 5.59 -6.26 13.14
CA GLU A 106 4.86 -6.24 14.41
C GLU A 106 5.16 -4.99 15.26
N ASN A 107 6.35 -4.38 15.12
CA ASN A 107 6.70 -3.17 15.86
C ASN A 107 5.89 -1.97 15.35
N LEU A 108 5.72 -1.87 14.03
CA LEU A 108 4.89 -0.84 13.40
C LEU A 108 3.40 -1.07 13.68
N GLN A 109 2.97 -2.32 13.79
CA GLN A 109 1.60 -2.67 14.16
C GLN A 109 1.28 -2.45 15.66
N SER A 110 2.29 -2.18 16.49
CA SER A 110 2.10 -2.01 17.92
C SER A 110 1.16 -0.84 18.24
N ALA A 111 0.35 -0.99 19.29
CA ALA A 111 -0.56 0.07 19.74
C ALA A 111 0.19 1.37 20.09
N SER A 112 1.43 1.27 20.57
CA SER A 112 2.30 2.42 20.82
C SER A 112 2.71 3.15 19.55
N ALA A 113 3.06 2.42 18.48
CA ALA A 113 3.39 3.02 17.19
C ALA A 113 2.14 3.69 16.58
N GLY A 114 0.99 3.00 16.61
CA GLY A 114 -0.28 3.57 16.15
C GLY A 114 -0.65 4.87 16.87
N ALA A 115 -0.56 4.92 18.21
CA ALA A 115 -0.88 6.12 18.99
C ALA A 115 0.09 7.28 18.74
N ALA A 116 1.37 6.99 18.54
CA ALA A 116 2.37 8.02 18.21
C ALA A 116 2.13 8.66 16.83
N LEU A 117 1.60 7.87 15.88
CA LEU A 117 1.36 8.30 14.51
C LEU A 117 0.00 8.99 14.32
N SER A 118 -1.05 8.49 14.97
CA SER A 118 -2.40 9.09 14.87
C SER A 118 -2.46 10.54 15.36
N GLY A 119 -1.53 10.94 16.23
CA GLY A 119 -1.37 12.32 16.66
C GLY A 119 -0.75 13.26 15.62
N ARG A 120 -0.19 12.71 14.53
CA ARG A 120 0.47 13.46 13.45
C ARG A 120 -0.31 13.44 12.15
N PHE A 121 -0.84 12.28 11.76
CA PHE A 121 -1.70 12.13 10.58
C PHE A 121 -2.59 10.88 10.70
N PRO A 122 -3.75 10.83 10.02
CA PRO A 122 -4.76 9.80 10.25
C PRO A 122 -4.44 8.48 9.51
N VAL A 123 -3.33 7.82 9.85
CA VAL A 123 -2.95 6.52 9.28
C VAL A 123 -3.33 5.36 10.19
N SER A 124 -3.84 4.30 9.59
CA SER A 124 -4.09 3.01 10.22
C SER A 124 -3.07 2.00 9.71
N ILE A 125 -2.18 1.55 10.61
CA ILE A 125 -1.25 0.46 10.32
C ILE A 125 -1.93 -0.87 10.60
N ARG A 126 -1.87 -1.80 9.64
CA ARG A 126 -2.54 -3.10 9.73
C ARG A 126 -1.72 -4.20 9.08
N GLU A 127 -1.94 -5.42 9.54
CA GLU A 127 -1.51 -6.61 8.82
C GLU A 127 -2.44 -6.84 7.59
N PRO A 128 -1.92 -7.37 6.45
CA PRO A 128 -2.70 -7.52 5.22
C PRO A 128 -4.00 -8.32 5.34
N ARG A 129 -4.02 -9.43 6.09
CA ARG A 129 -5.25 -10.23 6.30
C ARG A 129 -6.32 -9.41 7.01
N ALA A 130 -5.93 -8.59 7.99
CA ALA A 130 -6.86 -7.71 8.68
C ALA A 130 -7.47 -6.67 7.73
N PHE A 131 -6.68 -6.12 6.81
CA PHE A 131 -7.19 -5.22 5.77
C PHE A 131 -8.15 -5.93 4.83
N ALA A 132 -7.74 -7.06 4.23
CA ALA A 132 -8.57 -7.83 3.30
C ALA A 132 -9.91 -8.28 3.93
N THR A 133 -9.90 -8.64 5.22
CA THR A 133 -11.11 -9.07 5.94
C THR A 133 -12.09 -7.91 6.19
N LEU A 134 -11.58 -6.70 6.41
CA LEU A 134 -12.38 -5.54 6.79
C LEU A 134 -12.70 -4.62 5.60
N PHE A 135 -12.10 -4.88 4.44
CA PHE A 135 -12.33 -4.10 3.24
C PHE A 135 -13.80 -4.23 2.81
N ALA A 136 -14.52 -3.10 2.86
CA ALA A 136 -15.93 -3.00 2.49
C ALA A 136 -16.04 -1.97 1.36
N PRO A 137 -15.92 -2.38 0.08
CA PRO A 137 -15.81 -1.45 -1.04
C PRO A 137 -17.05 -0.59 -1.20
N GLU A 138 -18.25 -1.11 -0.93
CA GLU A 138 -19.51 -0.35 -0.96
C GLU A 138 -19.45 0.84 0.01
N SER A 139 -19.06 0.59 1.25
CA SER A 139 -18.96 1.60 2.30
C SER A 139 -17.87 2.61 2.00
N LEU A 140 -16.72 2.14 1.50
CA LEU A 140 -15.60 3.01 1.16
C LEU A 140 -15.90 3.88 -0.07
N TYR A 141 -16.55 3.33 -1.09
CA TYR A 141 -16.95 4.05 -2.30
C TYR A 141 -17.92 5.19 -1.98
N ALA A 142 -18.88 4.97 -1.08
CA ALA A 142 -19.83 6.00 -0.65
C ALA A 142 -19.16 7.21 0.05
N GLU A 143 -17.94 7.05 0.59
CA GLU A 143 -17.20 8.14 1.23
C GLU A 143 -16.42 9.00 0.22
N VAL A 144 -16.10 8.47 -0.96
CA VAL A 144 -15.23 9.15 -1.95
C VAL A 144 -15.91 9.49 -3.26
N GLU A 145 -16.97 8.78 -3.62
CA GLU A 145 -17.67 8.93 -4.89
C GLU A 145 -19.16 9.13 -4.64
N SER A 146 -19.78 9.96 -5.49
CA SER A 146 -21.23 10.13 -5.46
C SER A 146 -21.89 9.03 -6.29
N GLY A 147 -22.59 8.10 -5.66
CA GLY A 147 -23.40 7.10 -6.36
C GLY A 147 -23.43 5.74 -5.70
N GLU A 148 -24.05 4.78 -6.39
CA GLU A 148 -24.01 3.37 -6.00
C GLU A 148 -22.70 2.74 -6.47
N TYR A 149 -22.10 1.92 -5.61
CA TYR A 149 -20.90 1.19 -5.96
C TYR A 149 -21.17 0.19 -7.11
N PRO A 150 -20.47 0.30 -8.25
CA PRO A 150 -20.75 -0.49 -9.44
C PRO A 150 -20.19 -1.92 -9.39
N GLY A 151 -19.49 -2.29 -8.31
CA GLY A 151 -18.64 -3.47 -8.27
C GLY A 151 -17.20 -3.18 -8.70
N PRO A 152 -16.33 -4.20 -8.71
CA PRO A 152 -14.97 -4.08 -9.23
C PRO A 152 -15.00 -3.75 -10.74
N ASP A 153 -14.15 -2.82 -11.16
CA ASP A 153 -14.10 -2.31 -12.53
C ASP A 153 -12.82 -2.68 -13.28
N ARG A 154 -11.94 -3.48 -12.64
CA ARG A 154 -10.71 -4.01 -13.21
C ARG A 154 -10.51 -5.49 -12.88
N ASP A 155 -9.91 -6.23 -13.80
CA ASP A 155 -9.33 -7.54 -13.47
C ASP A 155 -8.07 -7.30 -12.64
N PRO A 156 -7.97 -7.83 -11.40
CA PRO A 156 -6.79 -7.64 -10.57
C PRO A 156 -5.53 -8.32 -11.13
N ARG A 157 -5.64 -9.16 -12.18
CA ARG A 157 -4.54 -9.92 -12.79
C ARG A 157 -4.13 -9.46 -14.18
N GLY A 158 -4.89 -8.54 -14.77
CA GLY A 158 -4.68 -8.05 -16.14
C GLY A 158 -5.27 -8.96 -17.20
#